data_AF-A0A173Y877-F1
#
_entry.id   AF-A0A173Y877-F1
#
_cell.length_a   1.000
_cell.length_b   1.000
_cell.length_c   1.000
_cell.angle_alpha   90.00
_cell.angle_beta   90.00
_cell.angle_gamma   90.00
#
_symmetry.space_group_name_H-M   'P 1'
#
loop_
_entity.id
_entity.type
_entity.pdbx_description
1 polymer ?
#
loop_
_entity_poly.entity_id
_entity_poly.type
_entity_poly.pdbx_seq_one_letter_code
_entity_poly.pdbx_strand_id
1 'polypeptide(L)'
;MRRPLFLFFIGLVLGEAAAIFLNRIGFFVMALFLLIFMIFCFIFYRKVRREQSLFFIYEVLCWFFFLMGGIAFFRASYFNEIDRILSKKTLTGTLIGQVEYVRQNAEGEYQITVRENSFVVNENHLKDRIKKNLKKCSISSIKSNLRQTKKLPGKCRLVKIPVSKEKIYPGDFITCTGKLKAIEEQTNPGQFNTKIYYYSVGIRYQFFGENLTRKRESPLSLHRIAGSVREKIDAIYRHILSDTEYALLKAIFLGDKTDLSKEQKHLYEENGMAHLLAVSGVKTLKLDIPLVPETRIKWALMPLHIAKIYILKLCLDEEIIPRCRFPCSRGYLTKCINQQKKQ
;
A
#
# COMPACT_ATOMS: atom_id res chain seq x y z
N MET A 1 0.84 30.17 -27.30
CA MET A 1 2.08 29.82 -26.56
C MET A 1 2.52 28.40 -26.93
N ARG A 2 3.81 28.16 -27.18
CA ARG A 2 4.31 26.83 -27.65
C ARG A 2 4.52 25.78 -26.54
N ARG A 3 4.42 26.12 -25.24
CA ARG A 3 4.74 25.20 -24.11
C ARG A 3 3.83 25.40 -22.88
N PRO A 4 2.54 25.04 -22.94
CA PRO A 4 1.62 25.20 -21.81
C PRO A 4 2.00 24.38 -20.57
N LEU A 5 2.64 23.22 -20.75
CA LEU A 5 3.10 22.36 -19.66
C LEU A 5 4.11 23.03 -18.72
N PHE A 6 4.93 23.94 -19.23
CA PHE A 6 5.96 24.62 -18.44
C PHE A 6 5.35 25.50 -17.35
N LEU A 7 4.22 26.17 -17.64
CA LEU A 7 3.49 26.99 -16.67
C LEU A 7 2.92 26.15 -15.53
N PHE A 8 2.49 24.92 -15.83
CA PHE A 8 1.94 24.01 -14.82
C PHE A 8 3.02 23.53 -13.84
N PHE A 9 4.20 23.18 -14.37
CA PHE A 9 5.34 22.81 -13.54
C PHE A 9 5.79 23.97 -12.65
N ILE A 10 5.87 25.19 -13.20
CA ILE A 10 6.22 26.39 -12.41
C ILE A 10 5.21 26.60 -11.29
N GLY A 11 3.91 26.55 -11.58
CA GLY A 11 2.86 26.70 -10.58
C GLY A 11 3.06 25.72 -9.43
N LEU A 12 3.25 24.43 -9.74
CA LEU A 12 3.44 23.37 -8.75
C LEU A 12 4.67 23.61 -7.86
N VAL A 13 5.83 23.92 -8.47
CA VAL A 13 7.09 24.18 -7.74
C VAL A 13 6.97 25.44 -6.86
N LEU A 14 6.36 26.51 -7.37
CA LEU A 14 6.10 27.72 -6.58
C LEU A 14 5.16 27.44 -5.41
N GLY A 15 4.16 26.59 -5.61
CA GLY A 15 3.23 26.13 -4.58
C GLY A 15 3.94 25.40 -3.45
N GLU A 16 4.81 24.44 -3.79
CA GLU A 16 5.64 23.72 -2.81
C GLU A 16 6.60 24.66 -2.08
N ALA A 17 7.30 25.54 -2.81
CA ALA A 17 8.22 26.51 -2.21
C ALA A 17 7.50 27.44 -1.22
N ALA A 18 6.35 28.01 -1.60
CA ALA A 18 5.55 28.83 -0.71
C ALA A 18 5.10 28.08 0.55
N ALA A 19 4.72 26.81 0.40
CA ALA A 19 4.28 25.97 1.52
C ALA A 19 5.44 25.57 2.47
N ILE A 20 6.70 25.63 2.04
CA ILE A 20 7.88 25.45 2.90
C ILE A 20 8.06 26.66 3.82
N PHE A 21 7.92 27.88 3.28
CA PHE A 21 8.17 29.10 4.04
C PHE A 21 6.98 29.55 4.90
N LEU A 22 5.76 29.18 4.51
CA LEU A 22 4.54 29.59 5.19
C LEU A 22 3.95 28.46 6.02
N ASN A 23 3.46 28.80 7.21
CA ASN A 23 2.58 27.89 7.96
C ASN A 23 1.30 27.60 7.15
N ARG A 24 0.63 26.47 7.43
CA ARG A 24 -0.59 26.03 6.71
C ARG A 24 -1.61 27.15 6.53
N ILE A 25 -1.89 27.92 7.59
CA ILE A 25 -2.84 29.04 7.54
C ILE A 25 -2.32 30.15 6.63
N GLY A 26 -1.05 30.53 6.76
CA GLY A 26 -0.42 31.58 5.94
C GLY A 26 -0.44 31.25 4.44
N PHE A 27 -0.20 29.99 4.08
CA PHE A 27 -0.29 29.56 2.68
C PHE A 27 -1.70 29.74 2.10
N PHE A 28 -2.75 29.32 2.82
CA PHE A 28 -4.13 29.47 2.33
C PHE A 28 -4.56 30.93 2.27
N VAL A 29 -4.14 31.76 3.22
CA VAL A 29 -4.40 33.21 3.19
C VAL A 29 -3.73 33.85 1.97
N MET A 30 -2.47 33.51 1.69
CA MET A 30 -1.76 34.01 0.52
C MET A 30 -2.40 33.51 -0.79
N ALA A 31 -2.74 32.23 -0.87
CA ALA A 31 -3.39 31.65 -2.05
C ALA A 31 -4.75 32.31 -2.35
N LEU A 32 -5.51 32.66 -1.31
CA LEU A 32 -6.76 33.41 -1.42
C LEU A 32 -6.53 34.84 -1.93
N PHE A 33 -5.53 35.54 -1.40
CA PHE A 33 -5.18 36.88 -1.87
C PHE A 33 -4.78 36.88 -3.36
N LEU A 34 -3.97 35.89 -3.78
CA LEU A 34 -3.61 35.70 -5.19
C LEU A 34 -4.82 35.40 -6.07
N LEU A 35 -5.78 34.61 -5.58
CA LEU A 35 -7.04 34.34 -6.30
C LEU A 35 -7.83 35.63 -6.51
N ILE A 36 -8.01 36.44 -5.46
CA ILE A 36 -8.77 37.69 -5.53
C ILE A 36 -8.10 38.67 -6.50
N PHE A 37 -6.77 38.79 -6.43
CA PHE A 37 -5.99 39.60 -7.35
C PHE A 37 -6.16 39.14 -8.81
N MET A 38 -6.12 37.83 -9.07
CA MET A 38 -6.37 37.25 -10.39
C MET A 38 -7.75 37.59 -10.94
N ILE A 39 -8.79 37.51 -10.10
CA ILE A 39 -10.17 37.86 -10.49
C ILE A 39 -10.26 39.35 -10.82
N PHE A 40 -9.61 40.22 -10.04
CA PHE A 40 -9.58 41.66 -10.31
C PHE A 40 -8.88 41.99 -11.64
N CYS A 41 -7.72 41.39 -11.89
CA CYS A 41 -6.99 41.51 -13.16
C CYS A 41 -7.86 41.07 -14.35
N PHE A 42 -8.61 39.98 -14.20
CA PHE A 42 -9.52 39.49 -15.23
C PHE A 42 -10.66 40.47 -15.54
N ILE A 43 -11.31 41.02 -14.51
CA ILE A 43 -12.38 42.02 -14.67
C ILE A 43 -11.84 43.25 -15.40
N PHE A 44 -10.66 43.73 -14.99
CA PHE A 44 -10.00 44.87 -15.62
C PHE A 44 -9.63 44.58 -17.09
N TYR A 45 -9.04 43.41 -17.36
CA TYR A 45 -8.65 43.00 -18.71
C TYR A 45 -9.85 42.93 -19.64
N ARG A 46 -10.98 42.36 -19.19
CA ARG A 46 -12.22 42.27 -19.94
C ARG A 46 -12.84 43.64 -20.22
N LYS A 47 -12.60 44.63 -19.35
CA LYS A 47 -13.04 46.01 -19.55
C LYS A 47 -12.21 46.73 -20.62
N VAL A 48 -10.93 46.38 -20.77
CA VAL A 48 -9.98 47.04 -21.68
C VAL A 48 -9.90 46.38 -23.07
N ARG A 49 -10.02 45.05 -23.17
CA ARG A 49 -9.98 44.31 -24.44
C ARG A 49 -11.18 43.38 -24.59
N ARG A 50 -11.82 43.41 -25.77
CA ARG A 50 -13.08 42.70 -26.09
C ARG A 50 -12.88 41.27 -26.64
N GLU A 51 -11.64 40.84 -26.93
CA GLU A 51 -11.33 39.51 -27.45
C GLU A 51 -11.12 38.44 -26.36
N GLN A 52 -11.39 37.18 -26.72
CA GLN A 52 -11.47 36.04 -25.81
C GLN A 52 -10.12 35.56 -25.22
N SER A 53 -10.26 34.93 -24.05
CA SER A 53 -9.37 34.93 -22.89
C SER A 53 -8.50 33.67 -22.74
N LEU A 54 -7.75 33.27 -23.76
CA LEU A 54 -6.83 32.11 -23.64
C LEU A 54 -5.79 32.32 -22.53
N PHE A 55 -5.32 33.56 -22.33
CA PHE A 55 -4.40 33.92 -21.25
C PHE A 55 -4.99 33.67 -19.85
N PHE A 56 -6.26 34.01 -19.65
CA PHE A 56 -6.93 33.79 -18.35
C PHE A 56 -7.04 32.30 -18.01
N ILE A 57 -7.27 31.44 -19.01
CA ILE A 57 -7.30 29.99 -18.78
C ILE A 57 -5.94 29.50 -18.25
N TYR A 58 -4.83 29.98 -18.80
CA TYR A 58 -3.50 29.61 -18.32
C TYR A 58 -3.21 30.13 -16.90
N GLU A 59 -3.70 31.32 -16.57
CA GLU A 59 -3.59 31.91 -15.23
C GLU A 59 -4.37 31.10 -14.18
N VAL A 60 -5.63 30.75 -14.48
CA VAL A 60 -6.45 29.89 -13.61
C VAL A 60 -5.81 28.51 -13.42
N LEU A 61 -5.29 27.92 -14.51
CA LEU A 61 -4.58 26.65 -14.43
C LEU A 61 -3.30 26.77 -13.59
N CYS A 62 -2.52 27.85 -13.75
CA CYS A 62 -1.33 28.09 -12.96
C CYS A 62 -1.64 28.20 -11.46
N TRP A 63 -2.69 28.96 -11.10
CA TRP A 63 -3.17 29.06 -9.73
C TRP A 63 -3.64 27.71 -9.17
N PHE A 64 -4.35 26.91 -9.97
CA PHE A 64 -4.74 25.55 -9.59
C PHE A 64 -3.53 24.66 -9.29
N PHE A 65 -2.51 24.67 -10.15
CA PHE A 65 -1.28 23.90 -9.92
C PHE A 65 -0.47 24.41 -8.72
N PHE A 66 -0.48 25.72 -8.47
CA PHE A 66 0.09 26.32 -7.27
C PHE A 66 -0.59 25.80 -5.98
N LEU A 67 -1.92 25.79 -5.95
CA LEU A 67 -2.68 25.26 -4.82
C LEU A 67 -2.39 23.76 -4.63
N MET A 68 -2.36 23.00 -5.72
CA MET A 68 -2.03 21.57 -5.72
C MET A 68 -0.64 21.29 -5.16
N GLY A 69 0.38 22.06 -5.56
CA GLY A 69 1.74 21.95 -5.04
C GLY A 69 1.81 22.16 -3.53
N GLY A 70 1.19 23.22 -3.02
CA GLY A 70 1.17 23.47 -1.58
C GLY A 70 0.40 22.40 -0.79
N ILE A 71 -0.75 21.93 -1.30
CA ILE A 71 -1.50 20.84 -0.68
C ILE A 71 -0.67 19.55 -0.65
N ALA A 72 0.02 19.22 -1.74
CA ALA A 72 0.90 18.05 -1.82
C ALA A 72 2.03 18.14 -0.79
N PHE A 73 2.67 19.31 -0.66
CA PHE A 73 3.69 19.55 0.35
C PHE A 73 3.16 19.38 1.77
N PHE A 74 2.03 20.01 2.13
CA PHE A 74 1.48 19.86 3.49
C PHE A 74 1.05 18.44 3.79
N ARG A 75 0.55 17.71 2.78
CA ARG A 75 0.23 16.29 2.92
C ARG A 75 1.50 15.49 3.20
N ALA A 76 2.56 15.67 2.42
CA ALA A 76 3.84 14.99 2.61
C ALA A 76 4.50 15.35 3.94
N SER A 77 4.50 16.63 4.33
CA SER A 77 5.01 17.12 5.60
C SER A 77 4.29 16.49 6.81
N TYR A 78 2.96 16.35 6.73
CA TYR A 78 2.17 15.66 7.76
C TYR A 78 2.58 14.18 7.93
N PHE A 79 2.81 13.44 6.83
CA PHE A 79 3.32 12.08 6.89
C PHE A 79 4.69 12.03 7.59
N ASN A 80 5.60 12.93 7.20
CA ASN A 80 6.96 12.97 7.75
C ASN A 80 6.98 13.30 9.25
N GLU A 81 6.07 14.15 9.73
CA GLU A 81 5.98 14.48 11.16
C GLU A 81 5.58 13.26 12.00
N ILE A 82 4.56 12.51 11.57
CA ILE A 82 4.12 11.29 12.26
C ILE A 82 5.23 10.23 12.24
N ASP A 83 5.87 10.03 11.09
CA ASP A 83 6.99 9.08 10.94
C ASP A 83 8.17 9.48 11.86
N ARG A 84 8.47 10.78 12.00
CA ARG A 84 9.51 11.29 12.91
C ARG A 84 9.18 11.10 14.39
N ILE A 85 7.90 11.17 14.76
CA ILE A 85 7.45 10.91 16.14
C ILE A 85 7.61 9.41 16.45
N LEU A 86 7.15 8.56 15.53
CA LEU A 86 7.15 7.10 15.69
C LEU A 86 8.53 6.46 15.55
N SER A 87 9.47 7.09 14.83
CA SER A 87 10.86 6.63 14.78
C SER A 87 11.58 6.78 16.12
N LYS A 88 11.17 7.74 16.94
CA LYS A 88 11.78 8.02 18.25
C LYS A 88 11.08 7.32 19.41
N LYS A 89 9.77 7.09 19.32
CA LYS A 89 8.96 6.58 20.43
C LYS A 89 7.84 5.67 19.94
N THR A 90 7.60 4.60 20.70
CA THR A 90 6.37 3.81 20.60
C THR A 90 5.23 4.56 21.30
N LEU A 91 4.08 4.65 20.65
CA LEU A 91 2.90 5.30 21.23
C LEU A 91 1.90 4.24 21.71
N THR A 92 1.49 4.30 22.98
CA THR A 92 0.40 3.48 23.51
C THR A 92 -0.94 4.18 23.27
N GLY A 93 -1.95 3.41 22.87
CA GLY A 93 -3.26 3.99 22.58
C GLY A 93 -4.24 3.02 21.95
N THR A 94 -5.31 3.59 21.42
CA THR A 94 -6.39 2.87 20.76
C THR A 94 -6.41 3.20 19.28
N LEU A 95 -6.28 2.19 18.43
CA LEU A 95 -6.41 2.27 16.98
C LEU A 95 -7.85 1.94 16.58
N ILE A 96 -8.43 2.75 15.71
CA ILE A 96 -9.76 2.55 15.13
C ILE A 96 -9.61 2.62 13.61
N GLY A 97 -10.19 1.67 12.90
CA GLY A 97 -10.20 1.72 11.44
C GLY A 97 -10.99 0.57 10.82
N GLN A 98 -11.04 0.58 9.48
CA GLN A 98 -11.74 -0.43 8.69
C GLN A 98 -10.78 -1.55 8.26
N VAL A 99 -11.18 -2.79 8.48
CA VAL A 99 -10.42 -3.97 8.09
C VAL A 99 -10.40 -4.10 6.57
N GLU A 100 -9.21 -4.17 5.98
CA GLU A 100 -9.02 -4.43 4.54
C GLU A 100 -8.63 -5.89 4.28
N TYR A 101 -7.80 -6.45 5.16
CA TYR A 101 -7.31 -7.82 5.02
C TYR A 101 -7.15 -8.46 6.41
N VAL A 102 -7.53 -9.72 6.53
CA VAL A 102 -7.37 -10.54 7.73
C VAL A 102 -6.70 -11.85 7.33
N ARG A 103 -5.69 -12.24 8.10
CA ARG A 103 -5.06 -13.55 8.02
C ARG A 103 -4.84 -14.08 9.43
N GLN A 104 -5.00 -15.37 9.61
CA GLN A 104 -4.63 -16.06 10.83
C GLN A 104 -3.30 -16.78 10.61
N ASN A 105 -2.38 -16.65 11.57
CA ASN A 105 -1.12 -17.36 11.57
C ASN A 105 -1.30 -18.78 12.13
N ALA A 106 -0.32 -19.65 11.89
CA ALA A 106 -0.32 -21.02 12.43
C ALA A 106 -0.35 -21.07 13.97
N GLU A 107 0.13 -20.00 14.63
CA GLU A 107 0.11 -19.83 16.09
C GLU A 107 -1.25 -19.36 16.63
N GLY A 108 -2.26 -19.20 15.77
CA GLY A 108 -3.59 -18.75 16.18
C GLY A 108 -3.67 -17.25 16.47
N GLU A 109 -2.73 -16.45 15.95
CA GLU A 109 -2.77 -14.99 16.04
C GLU A 109 -3.34 -14.36 14.75
N TYR A 110 -4.05 -13.24 14.89
CA TYR A 110 -4.48 -12.44 13.74
C TYR A 110 -3.38 -11.49 13.25
N GLN A 111 -3.16 -11.50 11.94
CA GLN A 111 -2.52 -10.42 11.20
C GLN A 111 -3.58 -9.67 10.39
N ILE A 112 -3.80 -8.40 10.73
CA ILE A 112 -4.86 -7.57 10.13
C ILE A 112 -4.22 -6.36 9.45
N THR A 113 -4.71 -6.00 8.26
CA THR A 113 -4.40 -4.70 7.64
C THR A 113 -5.64 -3.82 7.72
N VAL A 114 -5.46 -2.61 8.25
CA VAL A 114 -6.53 -1.66 8.49
C VAL A 114 -6.29 -0.37 7.70
N ARG A 115 -7.36 0.16 7.11
CA ARG A 115 -7.41 1.44 6.41
C ARG A 115 -8.26 2.46 7.16
N GLU A 116 -8.19 3.71 6.74
CA GLU A 116 -8.93 4.82 7.37
C GLU A 116 -8.68 4.94 8.87
N ASN A 117 -7.39 4.84 9.21
CA ASN A 117 -6.95 4.70 10.58
C ASN A 117 -7.09 6.01 11.36
N SER A 118 -7.59 5.91 12.59
CA SER A 118 -7.55 6.96 13.60
C SER A 118 -6.97 6.40 14.88
N PHE A 119 -6.13 7.19 15.55
CA PHE A 119 -5.39 6.75 16.74
C PHE A 119 -5.63 7.71 17.89
N VAL A 120 -6.00 7.15 19.04
CA VAL A 120 -6.21 7.87 20.30
C VAL A 120 -5.07 7.52 21.24
N VAL A 121 -4.23 8.50 21.55
CA VAL A 121 -3.09 8.32 22.46
C VAL A 121 -3.58 8.21 23.90
N ASN A 122 -3.03 7.27 24.68
CA ASN A 122 -3.32 7.18 26.10
C ASN A 122 -2.42 8.15 26.90
N GLU A 123 -3.01 9.12 27.61
CA GLU A 123 -2.30 10.28 28.18
C GLU A 123 -1.35 9.94 29.34
N ASN A 124 -1.48 8.75 29.94
CA ASN A 124 -0.71 8.39 31.14
C ASN A 124 0.81 8.30 30.91
N HIS A 125 1.28 8.07 29.68
CA HIS A 125 2.72 8.04 29.35
C HIS A 125 3.29 9.39 28.87
N LEU A 126 2.47 10.45 28.78
CA LEU A 126 2.92 11.77 28.33
C LEU A 126 3.52 12.63 29.45
N LYS A 127 3.41 12.20 30.73
CA LYS A 127 3.55 13.09 31.89
C LYS A 127 4.97 13.55 32.25
N ASP A 128 6.04 12.85 31.90
CA ASP A 128 7.34 13.15 32.57
C ASP A 128 8.34 14.06 31.84
N ARG A 129 8.11 14.46 30.58
CA ARG A 129 9.01 15.47 29.92
C ARG A 129 8.33 16.53 29.06
N ILE A 130 7.02 16.42 28.82
CA ILE A 130 6.30 17.29 27.88
C ILE A 130 5.91 18.64 28.48
N LYS A 131 5.77 18.77 29.80
CA LYS A 131 5.49 20.06 30.46
C LYS A 131 6.60 21.11 30.29
N LYS A 132 7.86 20.73 30.02
CA LYS A 132 8.99 21.69 29.90
C LYS A 132 9.29 22.12 28.46
N ASN A 133 9.16 21.25 27.47
CA ASN A 133 9.54 21.58 26.07
C ASN A 133 8.41 22.15 25.20
N LEU A 134 7.14 21.95 25.57
CA LEU A 134 5.99 22.55 24.86
C LEU A 134 5.72 24.01 25.22
N LYS A 135 6.43 24.58 26.21
CA LYS A 135 6.37 26.01 26.51
C LYS A 135 7.29 26.87 25.62
N LYS A 136 8.23 26.26 24.89
CA LYS A 136 9.25 26.99 24.10
C LYS A 136 8.92 27.07 22.61
N CYS A 137 7.90 26.35 22.14
CA CYS A 137 7.32 26.52 20.81
C CYS A 137 5.96 27.19 20.98
N SER A 138 5.71 28.23 20.20
CA SER A 138 4.49 29.06 20.16
C SER A 138 3.25 28.25 19.77
N ILE A 139 2.82 27.35 20.65
CA ILE A 139 1.67 26.47 20.46
C ILE A 139 0.83 26.57 21.73
N SER A 140 0.36 27.79 22.01
CA SER A 140 -0.63 28.09 23.04
C SER A 140 -2.06 27.69 22.65
N SER A 141 -2.26 27.07 21.47
CA SER A 141 -3.57 26.66 20.95
C SER A 141 -3.93 25.18 21.20
N ILE A 142 -3.05 24.38 21.81
CA ILE A 142 -3.28 22.93 22.04
C ILE A 142 -3.93 22.65 23.41
N LYS A 143 -4.29 23.69 24.17
CA LYS A 143 -4.68 23.53 25.58
C LYS A 143 -6.15 23.23 25.86
N SER A 144 -7.02 23.14 24.87
CA SER A 144 -8.43 22.85 25.12
C SER A 144 -9.06 22.03 24.00
N ASN A 145 -9.26 20.74 24.30
CA ASN A 145 -10.48 19.96 24.06
C ASN A 145 -10.21 18.54 23.56
N LEU A 146 -10.66 17.58 24.38
CA LEU A 146 -11.04 16.19 24.10
C LEU A 146 -10.06 15.30 23.31
N ARG A 147 -9.59 14.22 23.94
CA ARG A 147 -9.22 12.92 23.32
C ARG A 147 -8.78 13.07 21.85
N GLN A 148 -7.59 13.62 21.59
CA GLN A 148 -7.17 13.92 20.22
C GLN A 148 -7.04 12.64 19.40
N THR A 149 -8.12 12.28 18.71
CA THR A 149 -8.12 11.30 17.63
C THR A 149 -7.28 11.88 16.50
N LYS A 150 -6.06 11.36 16.32
CA LYS A 150 -5.23 11.73 15.17
C LYS A 150 -5.50 10.76 14.03
N LYS A 151 -5.85 11.28 12.86
CA LYS A 151 -5.98 10.47 11.64
C LYS A 151 -4.59 9.99 11.22
N LEU A 152 -4.37 8.68 11.24
CA LEU A 152 -3.10 8.10 10.78
C LEU A 152 -3.13 7.97 9.26
N PRO A 153 -2.13 8.53 8.56
CA PRO A 153 -2.17 8.55 7.11
C PRO A 153 -1.56 7.25 6.54
N GLY A 154 -2.30 6.54 5.69
CA GLY A 154 -1.88 5.23 5.16
C GLY A 154 -2.45 4.04 5.94
N LYS A 155 -2.11 2.83 5.50
CA LYS A 155 -2.59 1.57 6.10
C LYS A 155 -1.74 1.20 7.31
N CYS A 156 -2.35 0.48 8.25
CA CYS A 156 -1.70 0.00 9.47
C CYS A 156 -1.78 -1.52 9.52
N ARG A 157 -0.64 -2.15 9.80
CA ARG A 157 -0.53 -3.61 9.99
C ARG A 157 -0.61 -3.92 11.48
N LEU A 158 -1.64 -4.64 11.88
CA LEU A 158 -1.86 -5.13 13.23
C LEU A 158 -1.30 -6.55 13.34
N VAL A 159 -0.57 -6.81 14.41
CA VAL A 159 0.06 -8.11 14.71
C VAL A 159 -0.08 -8.46 16.20
N LYS A 160 0.17 -9.74 16.54
CA LYS A 160 0.13 -10.28 17.90
C LYS A 160 -1.21 -10.18 18.60
N ILE A 161 -2.29 -10.27 17.83
CA ILE A 161 -3.65 -10.20 18.37
C ILE A 161 -4.14 -11.63 18.58
N PRO A 162 -4.49 -12.02 19.83
CA PRO A 162 -5.11 -13.31 20.08
C PRO A 162 -6.47 -13.38 19.37
N VAL A 163 -6.82 -14.54 18.82
CA VAL A 163 -8.10 -14.71 18.15
C VAL A 163 -9.25 -14.54 19.14
N SER A 164 -10.05 -13.48 18.93
CA SER A 164 -11.27 -13.22 19.69
C SER A 164 -12.35 -14.25 19.35
N LYS A 165 -13.29 -14.47 20.29
CA LYS A 165 -14.49 -15.29 20.05
C LYS A 165 -15.31 -14.80 18.85
N GLU A 166 -15.33 -13.49 18.60
CA GLU A 166 -15.95 -12.93 17.41
C GLU A 166 -15.00 -13.00 16.21
N LYS A 167 -15.48 -13.61 15.11
CA LYS A 167 -14.80 -13.60 13.82
C LYS A 167 -14.83 -12.19 13.21
N ILE A 168 -13.74 -11.84 12.54
CA ILE A 168 -13.55 -10.52 11.92
C ILE A 168 -13.42 -10.71 10.42
N TYR A 169 -14.21 -9.96 9.67
CA TYR A 169 -14.20 -10.01 8.22
C TYR A 169 -13.69 -8.71 7.60
N PRO A 170 -13.12 -8.77 6.38
CA PRO A 170 -12.84 -7.56 5.62
C PRO A 170 -14.10 -6.69 5.44
N GLY A 171 -13.94 -5.40 5.71
CA GLY A 171 -15.00 -4.40 5.74
C GLY A 171 -15.40 -3.97 7.16
N ASP A 172 -15.21 -4.82 8.17
CA ASP A 172 -15.60 -4.52 9.55
C ASP A 172 -14.83 -3.33 10.11
N PHE A 173 -15.49 -2.54 10.97
CA PHE A 173 -14.81 -1.51 11.74
C PHE A 173 -14.40 -2.08 13.09
N ILE A 174 -13.10 -2.00 13.37
CA ILE A 174 -12.50 -2.54 14.58
C ILE A 174 -11.90 -1.44 15.45
N THR A 175 -11.75 -1.74 16.72
CA THR A 175 -11.04 -0.94 17.71
C THR A 175 -10.07 -1.84 18.45
N CYS A 176 -8.79 -1.47 18.43
CA CYS A 176 -7.72 -2.26 19.03
C CYS A 176 -6.88 -1.40 19.97
N THR A 177 -6.66 -1.86 21.20
CA THR A 177 -5.73 -1.20 22.13
C THR A 177 -4.34 -1.83 22.01
N GLY A 178 -3.30 -1.02 22.19
CA GLY A 178 -1.93 -1.52 22.10
C GLY A 178 -0.90 -0.45 21.77
N LYS A 179 0.18 -0.87 21.12
CA LYS A 179 1.36 -0.04 20.84
C LYS A 179 1.55 0.20 19.34
N LEU A 180 1.57 1.46 18.94
CA LEU A 180 1.88 1.91 17.59
C LEU A 180 3.38 2.17 17.44
N LYS A 181 3.97 1.64 16.37
CA LYS A 181 5.38 1.78 16.00
C LYS A 181 5.51 2.04 14.49
N ALA A 182 6.57 2.74 14.09
CA ALA A 182 6.99 2.80 12.69
C ALA A 182 7.48 1.42 12.21
N ILE A 183 7.39 1.17 10.91
CA ILE A 183 8.03 -0.01 10.29
C ILE A 183 9.55 0.17 10.37
N GLU A 184 10.23 -0.86 10.87
CA GLU A 184 11.69 -0.84 11.04
C GLU A 184 12.41 -0.86 9.69
N GLU A 185 13.53 -0.14 9.64
CA GLU A 185 14.46 -0.18 8.52
C GLU A 185 15.36 -1.41 8.60
N GLN A 186 15.97 -1.77 7.47
CA GLN A 186 16.99 -2.81 7.44
C GLN A 186 18.18 -2.38 8.34
N THR A 187 18.59 -3.27 9.24
CA THR A 187 19.77 -3.03 10.08
C THR A 187 21.06 -3.45 9.36
N ASN A 188 20.97 -4.48 8.52
CA ASN A 188 22.12 -5.04 7.80
C ASN A 188 22.04 -4.72 6.29
N PRO A 189 23.14 -4.29 5.66
CA PRO A 189 23.21 -4.15 4.22
C PRO A 189 23.03 -5.52 3.53
N GLY A 190 22.12 -5.60 2.56
CA GLY A 190 21.78 -6.85 1.86
C GLY A 190 20.57 -7.62 2.43
N GLN A 191 20.01 -7.19 3.56
CA GLN A 191 18.76 -7.75 4.09
C GLN A 191 17.55 -7.25 3.29
N PHE A 192 16.46 -8.02 3.30
CA PHE A 192 15.18 -7.57 2.76
C PHE A 192 14.73 -6.24 3.38
N ASN A 193 14.51 -5.23 2.54
CA ASN A 193 14.06 -3.92 3.00
C ASN A 193 12.55 -3.92 3.26
N THR A 194 12.20 -4.33 4.48
CA THR A 194 10.82 -4.42 4.98
C THR A 194 10.07 -3.10 4.90
N LYS A 195 10.75 -1.97 5.15
CA LYS A 195 10.16 -0.64 5.07
C LYS A 195 9.73 -0.29 3.65
N ILE A 196 10.62 -0.44 2.66
CA ILE A 196 10.32 -0.14 1.26
C ILE A 196 9.16 -1.02 0.76
N TYR A 197 9.20 -2.31 1.09
CA TYR A 197 8.13 -3.24 0.70
C TYR A 197 6.77 -2.85 1.29
N TYR A 198 6.69 -2.59 2.59
CA TYR A 198 5.40 -2.22 3.19
C TYR A 198 4.92 -0.85 2.70
N TYR A 199 5.83 0.10 2.52
CA TYR A 199 5.48 1.43 2.01
C TYR A 199 4.94 1.37 0.58
N SER A 200 5.46 0.48 -0.27
CA SER A 200 4.98 0.32 -1.65
C SER A 200 3.56 -0.24 -1.73
N VAL A 201 3.15 -1.08 -0.77
CA VAL A 201 1.76 -1.57 -0.64
C VAL A 201 0.87 -0.64 0.22
N GLY A 202 1.40 0.52 0.63
CA GLY A 202 0.68 1.56 1.38
C GLY A 202 0.58 1.33 2.88
N ILE A 203 1.27 0.32 3.43
CA ILE A 203 1.38 0.06 4.88
C ILE A 203 2.53 0.90 5.44
N ARG A 204 2.21 1.83 6.35
CA ARG A 204 3.21 2.73 6.94
C ARG A 204 3.51 2.44 8.40
N TYR A 205 2.54 1.86 9.10
CA TYR A 205 2.61 1.69 10.54
C TYR A 205 2.38 0.25 10.94
N GLN A 206 3.03 -0.14 12.04
CA GLN A 206 2.80 -1.41 12.70
C GLN A 206 2.17 -1.18 14.07
N PHE A 207 1.13 -1.93 14.36
CA PHE A 207 0.41 -1.89 15.61
C PHE A 207 0.48 -3.25 16.29
N PHE A 208 1.00 -3.29 17.51
CA PHE A 208 1.00 -4.47 18.35
C PHE A 208 -0.27 -4.41 19.21
N GLY A 209 -1.27 -5.17 18.81
CA GLY A 209 -2.58 -5.16 19.45
C GLY A 209 -2.64 -6.10 20.64
N GLU A 210 -3.38 -5.72 21.67
CA GLU A 210 -3.59 -6.51 22.88
C GLU A 210 -5.06 -6.95 22.97
N ASN A 211 -5.98 -5.98 22.89
CA ASN A 211 -7.42 -6.23 22.92
C ASN A 211 -8.06 -5.70 21.64
N LEU A 212 -8.79 -6.57 20.95
CA LEU A 212 -9.48 -6.27 19.70
C LEU A 212 -10.99 -6.38 19.91
N THR A 213 -11.72 -5.33 19.56
CA THR A 213 -13.17 -5.25 19.63
C THR A 213 -13.73 -4.85 18.27
N ARG A 214 -14.74 -5.57 17.80
CA ARG A 214 -15.47 -5.24 16.58
C ARG A 214 -16.58 -4.25 16.94
N LYS A 215 -16.57 -3.07 16.33
CA LYS A 215 -17.55 -2.01 16.61
C LYS A 215 -18.77 -2.07 15.71
N ARG A 216 -18.53 -2.32 14.43
CA ARG A 216 -19.58 -2.31 13.41
C ARG A 216 -19.29 -3.37 12.37
N GLU A 217 -20.31 -4.15 12.11
CA GLU A 217 -20.36 -5.08 10.99
C GLU A 217 -20.55 -4.31 9.69
N SER A 218 -19.72 -4.59 8.69
CA SER A 218 -20.00 -4.08 7.34
C SER A 218 -21.17 -4.85 6.73
N PRO A 219 -22.16 -4.18 6.12
CA PRO A 219 -23.13 -4.88 5.28
C PRO A 219 -22.41 -5.60 4.13
N LEU A 220 -23.05 -6.66 3.62
CA LEU A 220 -22.67 -7.56 2.52
C LEU A 220 -21.51 -7.06 1.62
N SER A 221 -20.27 -7.28 2.09
CA SER A 221 -19.06 -7.03 1.30
C SER A 221 -18.75 -8.25 0.44
N LEU A 222 -18.33 -8.06 -0.82
CA LEU A 222 -17.85 -9.14 -1.68
C LEU A 222 -16.76 -9.98 -1.00
N HIS A 223 -15.88 -9.33 -0.22
CA HIS A 223 -14.86 -10.03 0.56
C HIS A 223 -15.44 -10.91 1.66
N ARG A 224 -16.56 -10.50 2.26
CA ARG A 224 -17.26 -11.29 3.27
C ARG A 224 -17.96 -12.49 2.63
N ILE A 225 -18.56 -12.30 1.45
CA ILE A 225 -19.16 -13.39 0.67
C ILE A 225 -18.06 -14.40 0.30
N ALA A 226 -16.93 -13.93 -0.25
CA ALA A 226 -15.80 -14.79 -0.59
C ALA A 226 -15.22 -15.51 0.64
N GLY A 227 -15.15 -14.84 1.79
CA GLY A 227 -14.77 -15.44 3.07
C GLY A 227 -15.73 -16.55 3.48
N SER A 228 -17.04 -16.29 3.44
CA SER A 228 -18.06 -17.30 3.77
C SER A 228 -18.04 -18.49 2.83
N VAL A 229 -17.82 -18.29 1.52
CA VAL A 229 -17.65 -19.37 0.55
C VAL A 229 -16.39 -20.18 0.87
N ARG A 230 -15.27 -19.52 1.16
CA ARG A 230 -14.03 -20.19 1.57
C ARG A 230 -14.25 -21.06 2.81
N GLU A 231 -14.97 -20.57 3.82
CA GLU A 231 -15.29 -21.34 5.02
C GLU A 231 -16.19 -22.55 4.73
N LYS A 232 -17.17 -22.41 3.83
CA LYS A 232 -18.00 -23.54 3.41
C LYS A 232 -17.19 -24.61 2.69
N ILE A 233 -16.28 -24.22 1.79
CA ILE A 233 -15.40 -25.16 1.09
C ILE A 233 -14.44 -25.83 2.08
N ASP A 234 -13.86 -25.08 3.02
CA ASP A 234 -13.00 -25.63 4.09
C ASP A 234 -13.74 -26.70 4.89
N ALA A 235 -14.98 -26.43 5.31
CA ALA A 235 -15.81 -27.39 6.04
C ALA A 235 -16.12 -28.66 5.23
N ILE A 236 -16.40 -28.51 3.92
CA ILE A 236 -16.61 -29.65 3.01
C ILE A 236 -15.34 -30.47 2.89
N TYR A 237 -14.19 -29.83 2.68
CA TYR A 237 -12.89 -30.50 2.58
C TYR A 237 -12.56 -31.28 3.85
N ARG A 238 -12.76 -30.68 5.04
CA ARG A 238 -12.56 -31.36 6.33
C ARG A 238 -13.42 -32.60 6.51
N HIS A 239 -14.61 -32.63 5.90
CA HIS A 239 -15.54 -33.74 6.06
C HIS A 239 -15.26 -34.90 5.09
N ILE A 240 -14.77 -34.61 3.88
CA ILE A 240 -14.68 -35.61 2.79
C ILE A 240 -13.27 -36.18 2.65
N LEU A 241 -12.23 -35.43 3.04
CA LEU A 241 -10.83 -35.77 2.78
C LEU A 241 -10.14 -36.30 4.04
N SER A 242 -9.08 -37.09 3.84
CA SER A 242 -8.13 -37.41 4.91
C SER A 242 -7.33 -36.17 5.33
N ASP A 243 -6.77 -36.15 6.54
CA ASP A 243 -6.03 -34.99 7.08
C ASP A 243 -4.91 -34.50 6.14
N THR A 244 -4.22 -35.44 5.49
CA THR A 244 -3.11 -35.15 4.56
C THR A 244 -3.61 -34.50 3.26
N GLU A 245 -4.70 -35.03 2.69
CA GLU A 245 -5.33 -34.49 1.47
C GLU A 245 -6.02 -33.15 1.73
N TYR A 246 -6.69 -33.02 2.87
CA TYR A 246 -7.31 -31.80 3.35
C TYR A 246 -6.28 -30.66 3.43
N ALA A 247 -5.15 -30.89 4.10
CA ALA A 247 -4.10 -29.89 4.26
C ALA A 247 -3.53 -29.42 2.90
N LEU A 248 -3.34 -30.36 1.96
CA LEU A 248 -2.83 -30.07 0.63
C LEU A 248 -3.85 -29.29 -0.21
N LEU A 249 -5.08 -29.78 -0.32
CA LEU A 249 -6.12 -29.17 -1.15
C LEU A 249 -6.54 -27.81 -0.62
N LYS A 250 -6.58 -27.64 0.70
CA LYS A 250 -6.75 -26.33 1.34
C LYS A 250 -5.62 -25.35 0.97
N ALA A 251 -4.36 -25.81 0.98
CA ALA A 251 -3.23 -24.97 0.58
C ALA A 251 -3.30 -24.54 -0.88
N ILE A 252 -3.68 -25.45 -1.80
CA ILE A 252 -3.74 -25.19 -3.24
C ILE A 252 -4.95 -24.32 -3.60
N PHE A 253 -6.16 -24.73 -3.20
CA PHE A 253 -7.40 -24.09 -3.65
C PHE A 253 -7.80 -22.90 -2.81
N LEU A 254 -7.69 -23.00 -1.47
CA LEU A 254 -8.08 -21.92 -0.57
C LEU A 254 -6.93 -20.95 -0.30
N GLY A 255 -5.70 -21.36 -0.60
CA GLY A 255 -4.49 -20.58 -0.38
C GLY A 255 -3.99 -20.59 1.06
N ASP A 256 -4.53 -21.48 1.89
CA ASP A 256 -4.28 -21.53 3.33
C ASP A 256 -3.37 -22.72 3.68
N LYS A 257 -2.16 -22.41 4.16
CA LYS A 257 -1.10 -23.38 4.47
C LYS A 257 -0.98 -23.71 5.96
N THR A 258 -1.94 -23.25 6.77
CA THR A 258 -1.92 -23.39 8.23
C THR A 258 -1.84 -24.86 8.65
N ASP A 259 -2.60 -25.73 7.98
CA ASP A 259 -2.71 -27.15 8.30
C ASP A 259 -1.62 -28.04 7.65
N LEU A 260 -0.72 -27.47 6.83
CA LEU A 260 0.30 -28.23 6.10
C LEU A 260 1.52 -28.53 7.00
N SER A 261 1.84 -29.81 7.19
CA SER A 261 2.94 -30.26 8.05
C SER A 261 4.31 -29.81 7.53
N LYS A 262 5.33 -29.83 8.40
CA LYS A 262 6.71 -29.51 7.98
C LYS A 262 7.25 -30.56 7.01
N GLU A 263 6.96 -31.84 7.22
CA GLU A 263 7.39 -32.90 6.29
C GLU A 263 6.73 -32.72 4.93
N GLN A 264 5.43 -32.40 4.90
CA GLN A 264 4.71 -32.14 3.65
C GLN A 264 5.30 -30.94 2.90
N LYS A 265 5.63 -29.84 3.59
CA LYS A 265 6.28 -28.68 2.95
C LYS A 265 7.62 -29.09 2.33
N HIS A 266 8.44 -29.81 3.09
CA HIS A 266 9.76 -30.25 2.63
C HIS A 266 9.68 -31.16 1.41
N LEU A 267 8.77 -32.13 1.42
CA LEU A 267 8.57 -33.06 0.31
C LEU A 267 8.21 -32.33 -1.00
N TYR A 268 7.37 -31.31 -0.92
CA TYR A 268 7.00 -30.51 -2.10
C TYR A 268 8.13 -29.57 -2.54
N GLU A 269 8.95 -29.09 -1.60
CA GLU A 269 10.15 -28.30 -1.89
C GLU A 269 11.23 -29.13 -2.59
N GLU A 270 11.55 -30.32 -2.07
CA GLU A 270 12.51 -31.25 -2.67
C GLU A 270 12.11 -31.70 -4.07
N ASN A 271 10.80 -31.91 -4.29
CA ASN A 271 10.25 -32.28 -5.60
C ASN A 271 10.10 -31.08 -6.56
N GLY A 272 10.59 -29.88 -6.20
CA GLY A 272 10.53 -28.69 -7.05
C GLY A 272 9.13 -28.07 -7.20
N MET A 273 8.14 -28.54 -6.43
CA MET A 273 6.75 -28.09 -6.43
C MET A 273 6.45 -26.99 -5.41
N ALA A 274 7.48 -26.41 -4.77
CA ALA A 274 7.34 -25.29 -3.83
C ALA A 274 6.53 -24.11 -4.40
N HIS A 275 6.60 -23.90 -5.71
CA HIS A 275 5.88 -22.84 -6.41
C HIS A 275 4.36 -23.07 -6.41
N LEU A 276 3.89 -24.31 -6.49
CA LEU A 276 2.47 -24.65 -6.39
C LEU A 276 1.92 -24.24 -5.02
N LEU A 277 2.70 -24.44 -3.98
CA LEU A 277 2.37 -23.93 -2.65
C LEU A 277 2.45 -22.39 -2.64
N ALA A 278 3.45 -21.77 -3.26
CA ALA A 278 3.63 -20.31 -3.23
C ALA A 278 2.55 -19.50 -3.98
N VAL A 279 1.88 -20.09 -4.96
CA VAL A 279 0.86 -19.44 -5.79
C VAL A 279 -0.54 -19.73 -5.22
N SER A 280 -1.04 -18.88 -4.33
CA SER A 280 -2.36 -19.07 -3.71
C SER A 280 -3.51 -18.34 -4.44
N GLY A 281 -4.59 -19.09 -4.68
CA GLY A 281 -6.02 -18.71 -4.75
C GLY A 281 -6.54 -17.69 -5.80
N VAL A 282 -5.77 -16.69 -6.21
CA VAL A 282 -6.22 -15.64 -7.17
C VAL A 282 -5.28 -15.52 -8.38
N LYS A 283 -4.09 -16.12 -8.30
CA LYS A 283 -3.08 -16.07 -9.36
C LYS A 283 -3.27 -17.09 -10.48
N THR A 284 -4.32 -17.90 -10.44
CA THR A 284 -4.63 -18.87 -11.50
C THR A 284 -5.11 -18.22 -12.81
N LEU A 285 -5.48 -16.94 -12.82
CA LEU A 285 -5.78 -16.26 -14.10
C LEU A 285 -4.50 -15.98 -14.94
N LYS A 286 -3.32 -16.06 -14.32
CA LYS A 286 -2.02 -15.79 -14.97
C LYS A 286 -0.99 -16.89 -14.70
N LEU A 287 -1.46 -18.06 -14.28
CA LEU A 287 -0.74 -19.30 -14.53
C LEU A 287 -1.15 -19.66 -15.96
N ASP A 288 -0.27 -19.38 -16.91
CA ASP A 288 -0.34 -19.91 -18.28
C ASP A 288 -0.17 -21.44 -18.22
N ILE A 289 -1.14 -22.13 -17.62
CA ILE A 289 -1.41 -23.52 -17.91
C ILE A 289 -2.32 -23.44 -19.13
N PRO A 290 -1.85 -23.78 -20.35
CA PRO A 290 -2.68 -23.73 -21.54
C PRO A 290 -3.72 -24.85 -21.44
N LEU A 291 -4.85 -24.55 -20.81
CA LEU A 291 -6.06 -25.37 -20.83
C LEU A 291 -7.14 -24.77 -21.74
N VAL A 292 -6.77 -23.83 -22.63
CA VAL A 292 -7.66 -23.30 -23.66
C VAL A 292 -6.99 -23.51 -25.02
N PRO A 293 -7.66 -24.17 -25.99
CA PRO A 293 -7.11 -24.34 -27.33
C PRO A 293 -6.95 -22.98 -28.00
N GLU A 294 -5.79 -22.77 -28.61
CA GLU A 294 -5.38 -21.57 -29.32
C GLU A 294 -6.45 -21.10 -30.31
N THR A 295 -7.21 -20.07 -29.95
CA THR A 295 -8.00 -19.34 -30.95
C THR A 295 -7.10 -18.27 -31.56
N ARG A 296 -6.73 -18.51 -32.82
CA ARG A 296 -6.00 -17.56 -33.69
C ARG A 296 -6.68 -16.19 -33.68
N ILE A 297 -6.15 -15.23 -32.93
CA ILE A 297 -6.59 -13.84 -32.96
C ILE A 297 -6.13 -13.22 -34.28
N LYS A 298 -7.09 -12.77 -35.10
CA LYS A 298 -6.86 -12.07 -36.37
C LYS A 298 -6.23 -10.70 -36.07
N TRP A 299 -5.04 -10.47 -36.62
CA TRP A 299 -4.18 -9.30 -36.41
C TRP A 299 -4.72 -7.94 -36.91
N ALA A 300 -5.95 -7.87 -37.41
CA ALA A 300 -6.46 -6.67 -38.07
C ALA A 300 -7.09 -5.62 -37.14
N LEU A 301 -7.27 -5.91 -35.85
CA LEU A 301 -8.01 -5.03 -34.93
C LEU A 301 -7.31 -4.81 -33.57
N MET A 302 -5.97 -4.85 -33.55
CA MET A 302 -5.23 -4.69 -32.30
C MET A 302 -5.16 -3.20 -31.89
N PRO A 303 -5.66 -2.82 -30.69
CA PRO A 303 -5.58 -1.45 -30.20
C PRO A 303 -4.13 -0.96 -30.08
N LEU A 304 -3.87 0.30 -30.45
CA LEU A 304 -2.53 0.91 -30.58
C LEU A 304 -1.65 0.76 -29.33
N HIS A 305 -2.26 0.66 -28.14
CA HIS A 305 -1.55 0.45 -26.87
C HIS A 305 -0.99 -0.97 -26.74
N ILE A 306 -1.68 -1.99 -27.27
CA ILE A 306 -1.18 -3.38 -27.28
C ILE A 306 -0.06 -3.52 -28.33
N ALA A 307 -0.20 -2.88 -29.50
CA ALA A 307 0.87 -2.81 -30.49
C ALA A 307 2.13 -2.13 -29.94
N LYS A 308 1.98 -1.02 -29.19
CA LYS A 308 3.10 -0.36 -28.51
C LYS A 308 3.79 -1.27 -27.50
N ILE A 309 3.04 -2.04 -26.70
CA ILE A 309 3.62 -3.00 -25.75
C ILE A 309 4.38 -4.10 -26.49
N TYR A 310 3.84 -4.60 -27.61
CA TYR A 310 4.48 -5.65 -28.42
C TYR A 310 5.75 -5.15 -29.11
N ILE A 311 5.73 -3.93 -29.66
CA ILE A 311 6.91 -3.29 -30.26
C ILE A 311 7.94 -2.97 -29.18
N LEU A 312 7.54 -2.50 -27.99
CA LEU A 312 8.46 -2.34 -26.87
C LEU A 312 9.10 -3.68 -26.45
N LYS A 313 8.32 -4.77 -26.52
CA LYS A 313 8.75 -6.14 -26.22
C LYS A 313 9.64 -6.75 -27.31
N LEU A 314 9.61 -6.22 -28.53
CA LEU A 314 10.49 -6.60 -29.65
C LEU A 314 11.74 -5.71 -29.75
N CYS A 315 11.67 -4.45 -29.30
CA CYS A 315 12.80 -3.51 -29.30
C CYS A 315 13.65 -3.60 -28.03
N LEU A 316 13.13 -4.18 -26.96
CA LEU A 316 13.91 -4.64 -25.82
C LEU A 316 14.31 -6.09 -26.15
N ASP A 317 15.51 -6.28 -26.69
CA ASP A 317 16.20 -7.58 -26.77
C ASP A 317 16.48 -8.10 -25.35
N GLU A 318 15.43 -8.38 -24.59
CA GLU A 318 15.52 -9.27 -23.44
C GLU A 318 15.51 -10.68 -24.00
N GLU A 319 16.72 -11.25 -24.06
CA GLU A 319 16.97 -12.68 -24.20
C GLU A 319 15.84 -13.48 -23.55
N ILE A 320 15.16 -14.24 -24.41
CA ILE A 320 14.34 -15.40 -24.13
C ILE A 320 14.49 -15.87 -22.68
N ILE A 321 13.48 -15.56 -21.85
CA ILE A 321 13.31 -16.18 -20.53
C ILE A 321 13.38 -17.70 -20.75
N PRO A 322 14.39 -18.40 -20.22
CA PRO A 322 14.46 -19.82 -20.39
C PRO A 322 13.32 -20.46 -19.60
N ARG A 323 12.66 -21.42 -20.25
CA ARG A 323 11.78 -22.41 -19.63
C ARG A 323 12.40 -22.90 -18.32
N CYS A 324 11.54 -23.10 -17.34
CA CYS A 324 11.84 -23.62 -16.00
C CYS A 324 12.97 -24.68 -15.99
N ARG A 325 14.14 -24.29 -15.50
CA ARG A 325 15.15 -25.19 -14.92
C ARG A 325 15.88 -24.42 -13.83
N PHE A 326 15.60 -24.76 -12.56
CA PHE A 326 16.46 -24.32 -11.47
C PHE A 326 17.80 -25.09 -11.52
N PRO A 327 18.91 -24.48 -11.06
CA PRO A 327 20.26 -24.87 -11.40
C PRO A 327 20.79 -25.93 -10.42
N CYS A 328 20.38 -27.18 -10.58
CA CYS A 328 21.05 -28.33 -9.97
C CYS A 328 21.75 -29.15 -11.06
N SER A 329 22.83 -28.61 -11.64
CA SER A 329 23.85 -29.34 -12.43
C SER A 329 24.78 -28.42 -13.23
N ARG A 330 25.25 -27.30 -12.66
CA ARG A 330 26.25 -26.45 -13.35
C ARG A 330 27.67 -27.05 -13.39
N GLY A 331 27.91 -28.20 -12.75
CA GLY A 331 29.23 -28.84 -12.66
C GLY A 331 29.60 -29.83 -13.77
N TYR A 332 28.64 -30.29 -14.59
CA TYR A 332 28.90 -31.38 -15.56
C TYR A 332 28.93 -30.93 -17.03
N LEU A 333 28.25 -29.83 -17.39
CA LEU A 333 28.11 -29.44 -18.81
C LEU A 333 29.34 -28.70 -19.36
N THR A 334 30.20 -28.13 -18.51
CA THR A 334 31.38 -27.36 -18.93
C THR A 334 32.52 -28.26 -19.43
N LYS A 335 32.51 -29.57 -19.13
CA LYS A 335 33.53 -30.51 -19.62
C LYS A 335 33.27 -30.96 -21.08
N CYS A 336 32.02 -31.11 -21.50
CA CYS A 336 31.72 -31.57 -22.86
C CYS A 336 31.94 -30.49 -23.92
N ILE A 337 31.72 -29.21 -23.59
CA ILE A 337 31.87 -28.10 -24.55
C ILE A 337 33.36 -27.82 -24.87
N ASN A 338 34.27 -28.10 -23.94
CA ASN A 338 35.71 -27.93 -24.17
C ASN A 338 36.37 -29.11 -24.90
N GLN A 339 35.72 -30.26 -25.01
CA GLN A 339 36.22 -31.40 -25.81
C GLN A 339 35.88 -31.28 -27.30
N GLN A 340 34.80 -30.57 -27.67
CA GLN A 340 34.45 -30.36 -29.09
C GLN A 340 35.21 -29.22 -29.79
N LYS A 341 36.02 -28.44 -29.06
CA LYS A 341 36.90 -27.39 -29.63
C LYS A 341 38.34 -27.84 -29.88
N LYS A 342 38.64 -29.13 -29.72
CA LYS A 342 40.00 -29.69 -29.85
C LYS A 342 40.12 -30.88 -30.81
N GLN A 343 39.19 -31.04 -31.75
CA GLN A 343 39.32 -31.98 -32.87
C GLN A 343 39.24 -31.25 -34.19
#